data_AF-A0A957NU75-F1
#
_entry.id   AF-A0A957NU75-F1
#
_cell.length_a   1.000
_cell.length_b   1.000
_cell.length_c   1.000
_cell.angle_alpha   90.00
_cell.angle_beta   90.00
_cell.angle_gamma   90.00
#
_symmetry.space_group_name_H-M   'P 1'
#
loop_
_entity.id
_entity.type
_entity.pdbx_description
1 polymer ?
#
loop_
_entity_poly.entity_id
_entity_poly.type
_entity_poly.pdbx_seq_one_letter_code
_entity_poly.pdbx_strand_id
1 'polypeptide(L)'
;MTTQSAKRQLTPVPFTQVTLDDPFWAPRQQTNRAVTVRHIYDKLVETERIKALTLDFERKVPTPIVEIFGDSDPAKWLEAASYALATGDDPELAQLVDEVADLIIGAQQPDGYLNTQF
;
A
#
# COMPACT_ATOMS: atom_id res chain seq x y z
N MET A 1 -44.07 -18.45 -17.60
CA MET A 1 -43.47 -17.20 -18.11
C MET A 1 -42.27 -16.89 -17.22
N THR A 2 -41.06 -17.04 -17.73
CA THR A 2 -39.82 -16.80 -16.99
C THR A 2 -39.45 -15.34 -17.18
N THR A 3 -39.57 -14.53 -16.12
CA THR A 3 -39.10 -13.13 -16.11
C THR A 3 -37.58 -13.13 -16.16
N GLN A 4 -37.02 -12.88 -17.33
CA GLN A 4 -35.58 -12.67 -17.50
C GLN A 4 -35.25 -11.28 -16.93
N SER A 5 -34.66 -11.23 -15.74
CA SER A 5 -34.16 -9.98 -15.16
C SER A 5 -33.05 -9.44 -16.04
N ALA A 6 -33.23 -8.25 -16.62
CA ALA A 6 -32.20 -7.55 -17.35
C ALA A 6 -31.08 -7.15 -16.37
N LYS A 7 -29.97 -7.88 -16.38
CA LYS A 7 -28.77 -7.50 -15.63
C LYS A 7 -28.19 -6.24 -16.26
N ARG A 8 -28.30 -5.09 -15.59
CA ARG A 8 -27.57 -3.88 -15.99
C ARG A 8 -26.08 -4.13 -15.85
N GLN A 9 -25.34 -3.97 -16.94
CA GLN A 9 -23.88 -3.89 -16.90
C GLN A 9 -23.50 -2.44 -16.56
N LEU A 10 -22.84 -2.25 -15.42
CA LEU A 10 -22.29 -0.96 -15.00
C LEU A 10 -20.77 -1.06 -15.08
N THR A 11 -20.13 0.01 -15.56
CA THR A 11 -18.66 0.14 -15.60
C THR A 11 -18.25 1.18 -14.56
N PRO A 12 -17.31 0.87 -13.65
CA PRO A 12 -16.78 1.86 -12.71
C PRO A 12 -16.11 3.02 -13.46
N VAL A 13 -16.32 4.24 -12.99
CA VAL A 13 -15.53 5.38 -13.44
C VAL A 13 -14.17 5.32 -12.72
N PRO A 14 -13.04 5.33 -13.44
CA PRO A 14 -11.72 5.34 -12.80
C PRO A 14 -11.54 6.57 -11.91
N PHE A 15 -10.92 6.41 -10.74
CA PHE A 15 -10.70 7.52 -9.82
C PHE A 15 -9.82 8.63 -10.42
N THR A 16 -8.92 8.30 -11.34
CA THR A 16 -8.09 9.26 -12.09
C THR A 16 -8.89 10.16 -13.03
N GLN A 17 -10.15 9.82 -13.31
CA GLN A 17 -11.09 10.62 -14.09
C GLN A 17 -12.05 11.42 -13.20
N VAL A 18 -11.85 11.42 -11.89
CA VAL A 18 -12.70 12.13 -10.92
C VAL A 18 -11.85 13.12 -10.12
N THR A 19 -12.26 14.38 -10.14
CA THR A 19 -11.68 15.43 -9.27
C THR A 19 -12.69 15.76 -8.19
N LEU A 20 -12.25 15.68 -6.93
CA LEU A 20 -13.04 16.10 -5.77
C LEU A 20 -12.68 17.54 -5.45
N ASP A 21 -13.60 18.47 -5.69
CA ASP A 21 -13.46 19.90 -5.40
C ASP A 21 -14.61 20.35 -4.50
N ASP A 22 -14.59 19.83 -3.27
CA ASP A 22 -15.62 20.08 -2.27
C ASP A 22 -14.98 20.30 -0.89
N PRO A 23 -15.67 20.98 0.05
CA PRO A 23 -15.08 21.33 1.34
C PRO A 23 -14.93 20.15 2.31
N PHE A 24 -15.44 18.96 1.98
CA PHE A 24 -15.40 17.77 2.84
C PHE A 24 -14.36 16.75 2.39
N TRP A 25 -14.37 16.31 1.13
CA TRP A 25 -13.45 15.25 0.66
C TRP A 25 -12.13 15.77 0.15
N ALA A 26 -12.11 16.90 -0.56
CA ALA A 26 -10.86 17.45 -1.10
C ALA A 26 -9.80 17.68 0.02
N PRO A 27 -10.14 18.25 1.19
CA PRO A 27 -9.18 18.40 2.29
C PRO A 27 -8.69 17.07 2.86
N ARG A 28 -9.52 16.01 2.86
CA ARG A 28 -9.13 14.67 3.34
C ARG A 28 -8.17 14.00 2.37
N GLN A 29 -8.43 14.09 1.07
CA GLN A 29 -7.54 13.57 0.05
C GLN A 29 -6.18 14.29 0.10
N GLN A 30 -6.20 15.62 0.24
CA GLN A 30 -4.98 16.41 0.40
C GLN A 30 -4.21 16.04 1.67
N THR A 31 -4.89 15.88 2.81
CA THR A 31 -4.24 15.44 4.06
C THR A 31 -3.63 14.05 3.92
N ASN A 32 -4.35 13.13 3.26
CA ASN A 32 -3.84 11.78 3.04
C ASN A 32 -2.52 11.81 2.25
N ARG A 33 -2.51 12.56 1.15
CA ARG A 33 -1.33 12.72 0.28
C ARG A 33 -0.17 13.44 0.97
N ALA A 34 -0.45 14.60 1.58
CA ALA A 34 0.61 15.47 2.11
C ALA A 34 1.17 15.01 3.46
N VAL A 35 0.40 14.24 4.24
CA VAL A 35 0.75 13.89 5.62
C VAL A 35 0.64 12.39 5.88
N THR A 36 -0.53 11.79 5.65
CA THR A 36 -0.81 10.43 6.14
C THR A 36 0.06 9.37 5.48
N VAL A 37 0.24 9.40 4.15
CA VAL A 37 1.07 8.41 3.43
C VAL A 37 2.50 8.42 3.95
N ARG A 38 3.13 9.59 4.10
CA ARG A 38 4.50 9.71 4.63
C ARG A 38 4.58 9.29 6.10
N HIS A 39 3.61 9.69 6.92
CA HIS A 39 3.55 9.28 8.32
C HIS A 39 3.43 7.75 8.48
N ILE A 40 2.64 7.09 7.62
CA ILE A 40 2.55 5.62 7.64
C ILE A 40 3.91 5.02 7.32
N TYR A 41 4.61 5.51 6.29
CA TYR A 41 5.97 5.05 5.97
C TYR A 41 6.91 5.15 7.18
N ASP A 42 6.93 6.31 7.84
CA ASP A 42 7.75 6.53 9.04
C ASP A 42 7.42 5.49 10.13
N LYS A 43 6.14 5.15 10.31
CA LYS A 43 5.73 4.09 11.25
C LYS A 43 6.15 2.70 10.81
N LEU A 44 6.17 2.40 9.51
CA LEU A 44 6.69 1.13 9.02
C LEU A 44 8.20 0.99 9.26
N VAL A 45 8.95 2.09 9.16
CA VAL A 45 10.37 2.14 9.50
C VAL A 45 10.58 2.01 11.01
N GLU A 46 9.89 2.83 11.82
CA GLU A 46 9.99 2.86 13.29
C GLU A 46 9.68 1.49 13.91
N THR A 47 8.73 0.77 13.32
CA THR A 47 8.28 -0.53 13.81
C THR A 47 8.90 -1.71 13.05
N GLU A 48 10.01 -1.47 12.34
CA GLU A 48 10.86 -2.46 11.67
C GLU A 48 10.19 -3.30 10.55
N ARG A 49 8.98 -2.95 10.08
CA ARG A 49 8.36 -3.65 8.92
C ARG A 49 9.17 -3.47 7.63
N ILE A 50 9.71 -2.28 7.38
CA ILE A 50 10.57 -2.06 6.20
C ILE A 50 11.86 -2.88 6.33
N LYS A 51 12.46 -2.90 7.52
CA LYS A 51 13.69 -3.64 7.79
C LYS A 51 13.50 -5.15 7.64
N ALA A 52 12.34 -5.70 8.00
CA ALA A 52 12.04 -7.12 7.85
C ALA A 52 12.20 -7.61 6.40
N LEU A 53 11.91 -6.75 5.41
CA LEU A 53 12.07 -7.07 3.98
C LEU A 53 13.54 -7.20 3.55
N THR A 54 14.50 -6.74 4.35
CA THR A 54 15.93 -6.97 4.07
C THR A 54 16.39 -8.39 4.39
N LEU A 55 15.56 -9.16 5.11
CA LEU A 55 15.89 -10.49 5.66
C LEU A 55 17.10 -10.50 6.61
N ASP A 56 17.64 -9.33 6.97
CA ASP A 56 18.74 -9.13 7.93
C ASP A 56 18.21 -8.56 9.25
N PHE A 57 17.49 -9.41 10.01
CA PHE A 57 16.89 -9.03 11.28
C PHE A 57 16.87 -10.18 12.29
N GLU A 58 16.77 -9.84 13.57
CA GLU A 58 16.61 -10.81 14.65
C GLU A 58 15.12 -11.06 14.93
N ARG A 59 14.72 -12.33 14.93
CA ARG A 59 13.34 -12.74 15.22
C ARG A 59 13.16 -13.04 16.71
N LYS A 60 12.22 -12.36 17.36
CA LYS A 60 11.80 -12.69 18.73
C LYS A 60 10.96 -13.96 18.74
N VAL A 61 11.23 -14.87 19.68
CA VAL A 61 10.47 -16.12 19.87
C VAL A 61 9.91 -16.15 21.31
N PRO A 62 8.59 -16.34 21.50
CA PRO A 62 7.56 -16.49 20.46
C PRO A 62 7.23 -15.16 19.76
N THR A 63 6.96 -15.23 18.46
CA THR A 63 6.58 -14.08 17.63
C THR A 63 5.07 -13.79 17.77
N PRO A 64 4.65 -12.53 18.00
CA PRO A 64 3.23 -12.14 17.97
C PRO A 64 2.54 -12.45 16.64
N ILE A 65 1.24 -12.79 16.66
CA ILE A 65 0.44 -13.04 15.43
C ILE A 65 0.45 -11.84 14.49
N VAL A 66 0.52 -10.62 15.03
CA VAL A 66 0.56 -9.39 14.23
C VAL A 66 1.81 -9.29 13.35
N GLU A 67 2.93 -9.90 13.74
CA GLU A 67 4.17 -9.92 12.95
C GLU A 67 4.07 -10.93 11.79
N ILE A 68 3.26 -11.99 11.91
CA ILE A 68 3.04 -12.98 10.83
C ILE A 68 2.43 -12.34 9.56
N PHE A 69 1.68 -11.26 9.74
CA PHE A 69 1.05 -10.49 8.65
C PHE A 69 1.70 -9.12 8.45
N GLY A 70 2.87 -8.89 9.05
CA GLY A 70 3.57 -7.60 9.07
C GLY A 70 3.85 -7.06 7.67
N ASP A 71 4.19 -7.94 6.72
CA ASP A 71 4.46 -7.59 5.31
C ASP A 71 3.25 -6.96 4.60
N SER A 72 2.03 -7.19 5.10
CA SER A 72 0.84 -6.57 4.52
C SER A 72 0.78 -5.06 4.77
N ASP A 73 1.46 -4.55 5.80
CA ASP A 73 1.46 -3.12 6.11
C ASP A 73 2.27 -2.33 5.05
N PRO A 74 3.53 -2.70 4.71
CA PRO A 74 4.24 -2.15 3.56
C PRO A 74 3.51 -2.31 2.23
N ALA A 75 2.88 -3.47 1.98
CA ALA A 75 2.15 -3.70 0.73
C ALA A 75 0.94 -2.74 0.58
N LYS A 76 0.16 -2.53 1.65
CA LYS A 76 -0.96 -1.57 1.65
C LYS A 76 -0.48 -0.12 1.55
N TRP A 77 0.66 0.19 2.15
CA TRP A 77 1.27 1.50 2.00
C TRP A 77 1.70 1.74 0.55
N LEU A 78 2.31 0.75 -0.11
CA LEU A 78 2.69 0.82 -1.52
C LEU A 78 1.47 1.07 -2.42
N GLU A 79 0.34 0.40 -2.15
CA GLU A 79 -0.93 0.64 -2.83
C GLU A 79 -1.42 2.09 -2.62
N ALA A 80 -1.46 2.57 -1.37
CA ALA A 80 -1.92 3.92 -1.05
C ALA A 80 -1.04 5.01 -1.68
N ALA A 81 0.29 4.84 -1.65
CA ALA A 81 1.25 5.73 -2.27
C ALA A 81 1.08 5.76 -3.80
N SER A 82 0.87 4.60 -4.42
CA SER A 82 0.61 4.49 -5.86
C SER A 82 -0.66 5.23 -6.28
N TYR A 83 -1.74 5.15 -5.51
CA TYR A 83 -2.95 5.95 -5.78
C TYR A 83 -2.74 7.46 -5.63
N ALA A 84 -1.90 7.87 -4.66
CA ALA A 84 -1.56 9.28 -4.49
C ALA A 84 -0.76 9.81 -5.70
N LEU A 85 0.21 9.03 -6.19
CA LEU A 85 1.01 9.35 -7.39
C LEU A 85 0.19 9.37 -8.67
N ALA A 86 -0.81 8.49 -8.79
CA ALA A 86 -1.72 8.47 -9.94
C ALA A 86 -2.59 9.73 -10.09
N THR A 87 -2.73 10.52 -9.02
CA THR A 87 -3.50 11.78 -9.02
C THR A 87 -2.62 13.01 -8.79
N GLY A 88 -1.30 12.84 -8.82
CA GLY A 88 -0.35 13.91 -9.11
C GLY A 88 1.07 13.62 -8.65
N ASP A 89 1.97 14.53 -9.03
CA ASP A 89 3.40 14.29 -8.90
C ASP A 89 3.94 14.51 -7.49
N ASP A 90 4.78 13.57 -7.04
CA ASP A 90 5.58 13.67 -5.82
C ASP A 90 6.85 12.81 -6.02
N PRO A 91 7.96 13.39 -6.51
CA PRO A 91 9.17 12.63 -6.86
C PRO A 91 9.81 11.90 -5.66
N GLU A 92 9.71 12.47 -4.47
CA GLU A 92 10.24 11.84 -3.26
C GLU A 92 9.42 10.60 -2.88
N LEU A 93 8.08 10.70 -2.97
CA LEU A 93 7.21 9.55 -2.73
C LEU A 93 7.41 8.47 -3.80
N ALA A 94 7.61 8.86 -5.06
CA ALA A 94 7.90 7.91 -6.14
C ALA A 94 9.20 7.13 -5.88
N GLN A 95 10.26 7.82 -5.44
CA GLN A 95 11.50 7.16 -5.05
C GLN A 95 11.29 6.17 -3.90
N LEU A 96 10.54 6.56 -2.86
CA LEU A 96 10.24 5.65 -1.75
C LEU A 96 9.42 4.42 -2.19
N VAL A 97 8.50 4.60 -3.14
CA VAL A 97 7.72 3.50 -3.73
C VAL A 97 8.65 2.51 -4.43
N ASP A 98 9.58 3.00 -5.25
CA ASP A 98 10.55 2.16 -5.95
C ASP A 98 11.47 1.42 -4.95
N GLU A 99 11.98 2.12 -3.93
CA GLU A 99 12.82 1.52 -2.89
C GLU A 99 12.09 0.39 -2.12
N VAL A 100 10.84 0.60 -1.73
CA VAL A 100 10.05 -0.43 -1.04
C VAL A 100 9.70 -1.58 -1.98
N ALA A 101 9.39 -1.31 -3.24
CA ALA A 101 9.15 -2.35 -4.24
C ALA A 101 10.39 -3.23 -4.44
N ASP A 102 11.57 -2.64 -4.54
CA ASP A 102 12.85 -3.36 -4.67
C ASP A 102 13.14 -4.23 -3.45
N LEU A 103 12.84 -3.75 -2.23
CA LEU A 103 12.95 -4.56 -1.01
C LEU A 103 12.00 -5.76 -1.03
N ILE A 104 10.75 -5.56 -1.45
CA ILE A 104 9.76 -6.64 -1.60
C ILE A 104 10.23 -7.68 -2.62
N ILE A 105 10.74 -7.24 -3.77
CA ILE A 105 11.28 -8.11 -4.82
C ILE A 105 12.49 -8.88 -4.28
N GLY A 106 13.39 -8.21 -3.55
CA GLY A 106 14.58 -8.83 -2.95
C GLY A 106 14.26 -9.87 -1.87
N ALA A 107 13.15 -9.70 -1.14
CA ALA A 107 12.68 -10.65 -0.14
C ALA A 107 12.02 -11.90 -0.74
N GLN A 108 11.64 -11.88 -2.03
CA GLN A 108 10.95 -12.97 -2.69
C GLN A 108 11.90 -14.16 -2.95
N GLN A 109 11.46 -15.37 -2.60
CA GLN A 109 12.19 -16.61 -2.87
C GLN A 109 12.12 -17.01 -4.36
N PRO A 110 13.03 -17.85 -4.87
CA PRO A 110 13.07 -18.22 -6.29
C PRO A 110 11.81 -18.93 -6.83
N ASP A 111 11.00 -19.54 -5.97
CA ASP A 111 9.72 -20.17 -6.33
C ASP A 111 8.53 -19.18 -6.28
N GLY A 112 8.80 -17.92 -5.92
CA GLY A 112 7.82 -16.86 -5.78
C GLY A 112 7.28 -16.68 -4.37
N TYR A 113 7.65 -17.52 -3.40
CA TYR A 113 7.21 -17.38 -2.02
C TYR A 113 7.69 -16.05 -1.41
N LEU A 114 6.78 -15.36 -0.72
CA LEU A 114 7.10 -14.13 0.02
C LEU A 114 6.27 -14.07 1.29
N ASN A 115 6.94 -14.23 2.42
CA ASN A 115 6.49 -13.83 3.73
C ASN A 115 7.71 -13.84 4.66
N THR A 116 8.15 -12.67 5.13
CA THR A 116 9.38 -12.50 5.93
C THR A 116 9.33 -13.25 7.27
N GLN A 117 8.14 -13.67 7.71
CA GLN A 117 7.96 -14.50 8.90
C GLN A 117 8.44 -15.95 8.71
N PHE A 118 8.60 -16.46 7.49
CA PHE A 118 8.91 -17.87 7.22
C PHE A 118 10.21 -18.02 6.44
#